data_AF-E4UY83-F1
#
_entry.id   AF-E4UY83-F1
#
_cell.length_a   1.000
_cell.length_b   1.000
_cell.length_c   1.000
_cell.angle_alpha   90.00
_cell.angle_beta   90.00
_cell.angle_gamma   90.00
#
_symmetry.space_group_name_H-M   'P 1'
#
loop_
_entity.id
_entity.type
_entity.pdbx_description
1 polymer ?
#
loop_
_entity_poly.entity_id
_entity_poly.type
_entity_poly.pdbx_seq_one_letter_code
_entity_poly.pdbx_strand_id
1 'polypeptide(L)'
;MQTIACSRQLARDRYLGALLFNLVAFVLPALYGTLSKLWVARLDSSAVATTDVYTYIGVIVEVINEGLPRAVWIIIGNKASRTLSSRLQLTYTLILFQSLMGFIMSIVIVSAADRFASVFVPLESRRISITYVRISAFSALSSALEVSVSNATRALDKPDVPVVISSVKFIINIILDFILISSFHIGAVRPTVNLQGTIRLACDMGSALAGLAYLIYIARSRLKEHGHFWVNVTYNAGTLGVLARPGAIFFLESAVRNTLYLWLVAGIVSMGSDYATAWGVFNTIRWGLIMVPVQALEATSLTFVGHKWGELRHRITRTCGNRRPKGDLLNIVKPALISAGIALLVEVPLCIFLAFFGCQRFALYLSGSQVVSEITAEMWRSIDWYLSF
;
A
#
# COMPACT_ATOMS: atom_id res chain seq x y z
N MET A 1 11.13 -1.20 -41.53
CA MET A 1 10.04 -2.11 -41.08
C MET A 1 10.24 -2.65 -39.64
N GLN A 2 11.46 -2.79 -39.11
CA GLN A 2 11.70 -3.24 -37.72
C GLN A 2 11.38 -2.20 -36.63
N THR A 3 11.50 -0.90 -36.90
CA THR A 3 11.20 0.18 -35.94
C THR A 3 9.70 0.33 -35.61
N ILE A 4 8.81 -0.01 -36.55
CA ILE A 4 7.35 0.04 -36.34
C ILE A 4 6.84 -1.18 -35.55
N ALA A 5 7.54 -2.33 -35.63
CA ALA A 5 7.20 -3.51 -34.84
C ALA A 5 7.52 -3.35 -33.34
N CYS A 6 8.61 -2.63 -33.03
CA CYS A 6 9.03 -2.32 -31.66
C CYS A 6 8.01 -1.39 -30.94
N SER A 7 7.51 -0.34 -31.63
CA SER A 7 6.51 0.56 -31.03
C SER A 7 5.19 -0.13 -30.71
N ARG A 8 4.83 -1.18 -31.46
CA ARG A 8 3.62 -1.98 -31.25
C ARG A 8 3.73 -2.94 -30.07
N GLN A 9 4.95 -3.34 -29.67
CA GLN A 9 5.21 -4.20 -28.51
C GLN A 9 5.19 -3.42 -27.18
N LEU A 10 5.57 -2.13 -27.21
CA LEU A 10 5.50 -1.20 -26.08
C LEU A 10 4.11 -0.58 -25.85
N ALA A 11 3.11 -0.93 -26.67
CA ALA A 11 1.73 -0.51 -26.46
C ALA A 11 1.18 -1.05 -25.13
N ARG A 12 0.49 -0.21 -24.36
CA ARG A 12 -0.10 -0.56 -23.05
C ARG A 12 -1.07 -1.75 -23.11
N ASP A 13 -1.64 -2.01 -24.27
CA ASP A 13 -2.59 -3.11 -24.50
C ASP A 13 -1.91 -4.48 -24.59
N ARG A 14 -0.57 -4.51 -24.66
CA ARG A 14 0.22 -5.75 -24.66
C ARG A 14 0.90 -5.95 -23.32
N TYR A 15 1.07 -7.22 -22.96
CA TYR A 15 1.62 -7.63 -21.67
C TYR A 15 2.97 -6.97 -21.33
N LEU A 16 3.89 -6.88 -22.30
CA LEU A 16 5.21 -6.28 -22.10
C LEU A 16 5.13 -4.75 -21.91
N GLY A 17 4.31 -4.05 -22.69
CA GLY A 17 4.09 -2.61 -22.53
C GLY A 17 3.42 -2.26 -21.20
N ALA A 18 2.42 -3.05 -20.78
CA ALA A 18 1.79 -2.91 -19.46
C ALA A 18 2.77 -3.19 -18.31
N LEU A 19 3.61 -4.22 -18.44
CA LEU A 19 4.63 -4.55 -17.45
C LEU A 19 5.64 -3.42 -17.27
N LEU A 20 6.17 -2.87 -18.36
CA LEU A 20 7.10 -1.73 -18.30
C LEU A 20 6.46 -0.50 -17.63
N PHE A 21 5.20 -0.23 -17.95
CA PHE A 21 4.47 0.90 -17.35
C PHE A 21 4.27 0.70 -15.84
N ASN A 22 3.86 -0.50 -15.42
CA ASN A 22 3.71 -0.83 -14.01
C ASN A 22 5.06 -0.79 -13.27
N LEU A 23 6.14 -1.26 -13.90
CA LEU A 23 7.47 -1.22 -13.31
C LEU A 23 7.93 0.22 -13.05
N VAL A 24 7.75 1.13 -14.01
CA VAL A 24 8.04 2.56 -13.81
C VAL A 24 7.18 3.14 -12.68
N ALA A 25 5.90 2.78 -12.60
CA ALA A 25 4.99 3.25 -11.57
C ALA A 25 5.37 2.80 -10.15
N PHE A 26 5.96 1.61 -10.00
CA PHE A 26 6.41 1.09 -8.69
C PHE A 26 7.85 1.48 -8.32
N VAL A 27 8.73 1.69 -9.30
CA VAL A 27 10.11 2.13 -9.06
C VAL A 27 10.15 3.54 -8.45
N LEU A 28 9.31 4.45 -8.90
CA LEU A 28 9.29 5.84 -8.42
C LEU A 28 9.02 5.95 -6.89
N PRO A 29 7.96 5.35 -6.33
CA PRO A 29 7.74 5.30 -4.88
C PRO A 29 8.86 4.58 -4.11
N ALA A 30 9.41 3.50 -4.67
CA ALA A 30 10.49 2.74 -4.05
C ALA A 30 11.80 3.54 -3.94
N LEU A 31 12.16 4.25 -5.01
CA LEU A 31 13.30 5.16 -5.02
C LEU A 31 13.11 6.28 -3.99
N TYR A 32 11.93 6.90 -3.96
CA TYR A 32 11.62 7.96 -3.00
C TYR A 32 11.66 7.45 -1.54
N GLY A 33 11.09 6.28 -1.25
CA GLY A 33 11.15 5.68 0.08
C GLY A 33 12.59 5.42 0.55
N THR A 34 13.47 4.99 -0.38
CA THR A 34 14.89 4.78 -0.10
C THR A 34 15.63 6.10 0.13
N LEU A 35 15.37 7.12 -0.69
CA LEU A 35 15.92 8.48 -0.56
C LEU A 35 15.50 9.13 0.76
N SER A 36 14.23 9.03 1.14
CA SER A 36 13.72 9.56 2.41
C SER A 36 14.42 8.93 3.61
N LYS A 37 14.65 7.61 3.59
CA LYS A 37 15.41 6.92 4.65
C LYS A 37 16.88 7.35 4.70
N LEU A 38 17.53 7.55 3.56
CA LEU A 38 18.90 8.07 3.49
C LEU A 38 19.01 9.48 4.05
N TRP A 39 18.02 10.35 3.82
CA TRP A 39 17.99 11.68 4.42
C TRP A 39 17.81 11.61 5.93
N VAL A 40 16.91 10.75 6.43
CA VAL A 40 16.75 10.56 7.88
C VAL A 40 18.01 9.99 8.53
N ALA A 41 18.67 9.02 7.88
CA ALA A 41 19.93 8.44 8.37
C ALA A 41 21.07 9.47 8.47
N ARG A 42 21.05 10.50 7.62
CA ARG A 42 22.00 11.63 7.71
C ARG A 42 21.68 12.62 8.84
N LEU A 43 20.43 12.69 9.27
CA LEU A 43 20.00 13.55 10.38
C LEU A 43 20.34 12.93 11.73
N ASP A 44 20.02 11.65 11.90
CA ASP A 44 20.33 10.87 13.11
C ASP A 44 20.29 9.37 12.78
N SER A 45 21.45 8.72 12.78
CA SER A 45 21.59 7.28 12.49
C SER A 45 20.89 6.41 13.55
N SER A 46 20.76 6.89 14.78
CA SER A 46 20.06 6.19 15.87
C SER A 46 18.53 6.25 15.74
N ALA A 47 18.01 7.14 14.89
CA ALA A 47 16.59 7.38 14.72
C ALA A 47 16.01 6.74 13.44
N VAL A 48 16.81 5.98 12.68
CA VAL A 48 16.33 5.24 11.50
C VAL A 48 15.26 4.23 11.89
N ALA A 49 15.47 3.48 12.97
CA ALA A 49 14.50 2.54 13.52
C ALA A 49 13.18 3.21 13.96
N THR A 50 13.23 4.49 14.34
CA THR A 50 12.02 5.28 14.68
C THR A 50 11.09 5.44 13.48
N THR A 51 11.63 5.56 12.27
CA THR A 51 10.81 5.69 11.06
C THR A 51 10.05 4.43 10.71
N ASP A 52 10.53 3.26 11.14
CA ASP A 52 9.85 1.99 10.89
C ASP A 52 8.57 1.84 11.74
N VAL A 53 8.42 2.63 12.82
CA VAL A 53 7.17 2.74 13.58
C VAL A 53 6.00 3.13 12.69
N TYR A 54 6.22 4.04 11.74
CA TYR A 54 5.20 4.43 10.79
C TYR A 54 4.73 3.22 9.97
N THR A 55 5.65 2.35 9.57
CA THR A 55 5.35 1.11 8.84
C THR A 55 4.56 0.14 9.73
N TYR A 56 4.94 -0.05 10.99
CA TYR A 56 4.24 -0.95 11.91
C TYR A 56 2.82 -0.47 12.23
N ILE A 57 2.62 0.84 12.39
CA ILE A 57 1.29 1.43 12.47
C ILE A 57 0.51 1.10 11.18
N GLY A 58 1.12 1.27 10.01
CA GLY A 58 0.53 0.89 8.72
C GLY A 58 0.05 -0.56 8.66
N VAL A 59 0.83 -1.52 9.18
CA VAL A 59 0.45 -2.94 9.23
C VAL A 59 -0.76 -3.18 10.14
N ILE A 60 -0.87 -2.48 11.26
CA ILE A 60 -2.08 -2.54 12.11
C ILE A 60 -3.29 -1.99 11.34
N VAL A 61 -3.09 -0.91 10.61
CA VAL A 61 -4.14 -0.27 9.81
C VAL A 61 -4.59 -1.12 8.63
N GLU A 62 -3.68 -1.92 8.08
CA GLU A 62 -3.96 -2.86 7.00
C GLU A 62 -5.11 -3.81 7.36
N VAL A 63 -5.21 -4.25 8.62
CA VAL A 63 -6.28 -5.13 9.11
C VAL A 63 -7.68 -4.55 8.86
N ILE A 64 -7.88 -3.26 9.19
CA ILE A 64 -9.17 -2.61 8.93
C ILE A 64 -9.34 -2.29 7.45
N ASN A 65 -8.25 -1.98 6.74
CA ASN A 65 -8.26 -1.58 5.32
C ASN A 65 -8.54 -2.74 4.38
N GLU A 66 -8.21 -3.96 4.78
CA GLU A 66 -8.48 -5.16 3.99
C GLU A 66 -9.83 -5.80 4.30
N GLY A 67 -10.42 -5.52 5.46
CA GLY A 67 -11.73 -6.04 5.84
C GLY A 67 -12.87 -5.55 4.93
N LEU A 68 -13.50 -4.44 5.31
CA LEU A 68 -14.67 -3.92 4.59
C LEU A 68 -14.32 -3.34 3.20
N PRO A 69 -13.21 -2.62 3.00
CA PRO A 69 -12.91 -2.03 1.70
C PRO A 69 -12.67 -3.05 0.58
N ARG A 70 -12.35 -4.34 0.88
CA ARG A 70 -12.29 -5.39 -0.16
C ARG A 70 -13.68 -5.86 -0.59
N ALA A 71 -14.70 -5.77 0.27
CA ALA A 71 -16.06 -6.19 -0.03
C ALA A 71 -16.79 -5.30 -1.06
N VAL A 72 -16.28 -4.08 -1.30
CA VAL A 72 -16.91 -3.10 -2.21
C VAL A 72 -17.05 -3.61 -3.64
N TRP A 73 -16.11 -4.43 -4.10
CA TRP A 73 -16.12 -4.97 -5.47
C TRP A 73 -17.35 -5.83 -5.75
N ILE A 74 -17.82 -6.57 -4.74
CA ILE A 74 -18.97 -7.48 -4.86
C ILE A 74 -20.28 -6.71 -4.67
N ILE A 75 -20.29 -5.71 -3.78
CA ILE A 75 -21.53 -5.05 -3.34
C ILE A 75 -21.76 -3.73 -4.08
N ILE A 76 -20.79 -2.82 -4.03
CA ILE A 76 -20.87 -1.50 -4.69
C ILE A 76 -20.65 -1.65 -6.20
N GLY A 77 -19.80 -2.58 -6.63
CA GLY A 77 -19.57 -2.88 -8.05
C GLY A 77 -20.78 -3.46 -8.79
N ASN A 78 -21.82 -3.94 -8.08
CA ASN A 78 -22.97 -4.59 -8.70
C ASN A 78 -23.98 -3.58 -9.30
N LYS A 79 -23.64 -3.05 -10.48
CA LYS A 79 -24.48 -2.11 -11.25
C LYS A 79 -25.78 -2.73 -11.79
N ALA A 80 -25.82 -4.05 -12.00
CA ALA A 80 -26.97 -4.74 -12.59
C ALA A 80 -28.14 -4.90 -11.60
N SER A 81 -27.84 -5.06 -10.31
CA SER A 81 -28.87 -5.32 -9.29
C SER A 81 -29.13 -4.14 -8.34
N ARG A 82 -28.35 -3.05 -8.42
CA ARG A 82 -28.47 -1.90 -7.50
C ARG A 82 -28.52 -0.58 -8.24
N THR A 83 -29.40 0.31 -7.78
CA THR A 83 -29.49 1.70 -8.27
C THR A 83 -28.27 2.52 -7.87
N LEU A 84 -27.99 3.59 -8.62
CA LEU A 84 -26.88 4.51 -8.33
C LEU A 84 -26.99 5.10 -6.92
N SER A 85 -28.20 5.46 -6.47
CA SER A 85 -28.46 5.99 -5.12
C SER A 85 -28.08 4.99 -4.03
N SER A 86 -28.46 3.71 -4.18
CA SER A 86 -28.10 2.65 -3.22
C SER A 86 -26.58 2.41 -3.18
N ARG A 87 -25.92 2.43 -4.33
CA ARG A 87 -24.45 2.29 -4.42
C ARG A 87 -23.73 3.46 -3.75
N LEU A 88 -24.19 4.70 -3.96
CA LEU A 88 -23.64 5.88 -3.28
C LEU A 88 -23.88 5.84 -1.76
N GLN A 89 -25.05 5.38 -1.31
CA GLN A 89 -25.32 5.20 0.12
C GLN A 89 -24.37 4.19 0.77
N LEU A 90 -24.10 3.06 0.10
CA LEU A 90 -23.10 2.09 0.52
C LEU A 90 -21.70 2.70 0.61
N THR A 91 -21.30 3.48 -0.40
CA THR A 91 -20.02 4.18 -0.43
C THR A 91 -19.86 5.12 0.76
N TYR A 92 -20.86 5.98 1.03
CA TYR A 92 -20.79 6.89 2.17
C TYR A 92 -20.82 6.16 3.52
N THR A 93 -21.59 5.08 3.63
CA THR A 93 -21.63 4.24 4.84
C THR A 93 -20.26 3.62 5.10
N LEU A 94 -19.61 3.08 4.06
CA LEU A 94 -18.25 2.53 4.17
C LEU A 94 -17.25 3.59 4.60
N ILE A 95 -17.22 4.74 3.92
CA ILE A 95 -16.25 5.81 4.21
C ILE A 95 -16.44 6.29 5.65
N LEU A 96 -17.68 6.52 6.09
CA LEU A 96 -17.98 6.94 7.45
C LEU A 96 -17.52 5.91 8.48
N PHE A 97 -17.87 4.64 8.28
CA PHE A 97 -17.48 3.55 9.19
C PHE A 97 -15.96 3.37 9.24
N GLN A 98 -15.29 3.36 8.08
CA GLN A 98 -13.85 3.20 7.98
C GLN A 98 -13.12 4.38 8.64
N SER A 99 -13.61 5.61 8.43
CA SER A 99 -13.05 6.81 9.08
C SER A 99 -13.21 6.75 10.59
N LEU A 100 -14.35 6.29 11.09
CA LEU A 100 -14.59 6.10 12.52
C LEU A 100 -13.63 5.07 13.10
N MET A 101 -13.46 3.91 12.45
CA MET A 101 -12.51 2.88 12.87
C MET A 101 -11.06 3.39 12.84
N GLY A 102 -10.66 4.09 11.77
CA GLY A 102 -9.33 4.69 11.67
C GLY A 102 -9.07 5.75 12.75
N PHE A 103 -10.10 6.54 13.11
CA PHE A 103 -10.02 7.53 14.18
C PHE A 103 -9.92 6.88 15.56
N ILE A 104 -10.76 5.88 15.87
CA ILE A 104 -10.69 5.10 17.11
C ILE A 104 -9.29 4.49 17.25
N MET A 105 -8.78 3.89 16.19
CA MET A 105 -7.45 3.28 16.20
C MET A 105 -6.34 4.32 16.37
N SER A 106 -6.47 5.50 15.77
CA SER A 106 -5.55 6.62 16.02
C SER A 106 -5.52 6.98 17.52
N ILE A 107 -6.68 7.13 18.17
CA ILE A 107 -6.77 7.40 19.61
C ILE A 107 -6.11 6.28 20.42
N VAL A 108 -6.42 5.02 20.11
CA VAL A 108 -5.85 3.86 20.81
C VAL A 108 -4.33 3.86 20.70
N ILE A 109 -3.76 4.12 19.52
CA ILE A 109 -2.31 4.18 19.32
C ILE A 109 -1.69 5.37 20.05
N VAL A 110 -2.34 6.55 20.03
CA VAL A 110 -1.87 7.73 20.79
C VAL A 110 -1.86 7.44 22.30
N SER A 111 -2.93 6.87 22.84
CA SER A 111 -3.05 6.52 24.26
C SER A 111 -2.09 5.41 24.67
N ALA A 112 -1.82 4.46 23.78
CA ALA A 112 -0.90 3.36 24.00
C ALA A 112 0.53 3.66 23.53
N ALA A 113 0.86 4.91 23.17
CA ALA A 113 2.13 5.24 22.52
C ALA A 113 3.36 4.79 23.30
N ASP A 114 3.34 4.91 24.63
CA ASP A 114 4.42 4.46 25.51
C ASP A 114 4.60 2.93 25.46
N ARG A 115 3.49 2.17 25.51
CA ARG A 115 3.51 0.70 25.37
C ARG A 115 3.92 0.28 23.96
N PHE A 116 3.41 0.97 22.95
CA PHE A 116 3.76 0.73 21.55
C PHE A 116 5.25 0.91 21.31
N ALA A 117 5.82 2.04 21.74
CA ALA A 117 7.24 2.31 21.66
C ALA A 117 8.07 1.31 22.49
N SER A 118 7.52 0.78 23.58
CA SER A 118 8.23 -0.24 24.37
C SER A 118 8.43 -1.57 23.64
N VAL A 119 7.52 -1.90 22.72
CA VAL A 119 7.53 -3.15 21.95
C VAL A 119 8.29 -2.98 20.63
N PHE A 120 8.08 -1.86 19.94
CA PHE A 120 8.53 -1.68 18.55
C PHE A 120 9.73 -0.74 18.38
N VAL A 121 10.26 -0.18 19.48
CA VAL A 121 11.42 0.73 19.44
C VAL A 121 12.49 0.29 20.44
N PRO A 122 13.79 0.27 20.03
CA PRO A 122 14.92 0.09 20.94
C PRO A 122 14.93 1.08 22.10
N LEU A 123 15.54 0.67 23.23
CA LEU A 123 15.56 1.46 24.47
C LEU A 123 16.19 2.85 24.29
N GLU A 124 17.24 2.96 23.48
CA GLU A 124 18.04 4.16 23.26
C GLU A 124 17.21 5.29 22.61
N SER A 125 16.39 4.96 21.62
CA SER A 125 15.62 5.93 20.83
C SER A 125 14.17 6.08 21.31
N ARG A 126 13.78 5.37 22.39
CA ARG A 126 12.39 5.25 22.84
C ARG A 126 11.76 6.60 23.22
N ARG A 127 12.48 7.44 23.97
CA ARG A 127 11.96 8.74 24.43
C ARG A 127 11.63 9.69 23.28
N ILE A 128 12.50 9.74 22.26
CA ILE A 128 12.31 10.56 21.06
C ILE A 128 11.16 9.98 20.22
N SER A 129 11.04 8.65 20.18
CA SER A 129 10.06 7.94 19.38
C SER A 129 8.63 8.03 19.89
N ILE A 130 8.39 8.26 21.18
CA ILE A 130 7.01 8.41 21.70
C ILE A 130 6.28 9.56 21.00
N THR A 131 6.95 10.70 20.82
CA THR A 131 6.37 11.84 20.07
C THR A 131 6.11 11.46 18.62
N TYR A 132 7.04 10.73 17.98
CA TYR A 132 6.87 10.25 16.62
C TYR A 132 5.69 9.29 16.48
N VAL A 133 5.48 8.38 17.44
CA VAL A 133 4.34 7.45 17.50
C VAL A 133 3.04 8.23 17.60
N ARG A 134 2.97 9.23 18.49
CA ARG A 134 1.76 10.06 18.68
C ARG A 134 1.39 10.84 17.43
N ILE A 135 2.38 11.39 16.72
CA ILE A 135 2.17 12.05 15.43
C ILE A 135 1.69 11.02 14.41
N SER A 136 2.44 9.93 14.24
CA SER A 136 2.18 8.90 13.23
C SER A 136 0.89 8.13 13.46
N ALA A 137 0.35 8.10 14.67
CA ALA A 137 -0.91 7.44 15.00
C ALA A 137 -2.08 7.89 14.11
N PHE A 138 -2.12 9.18 13.76
CA PHE A 138 -3.16 9.73 12.88
C PHE A 138 -3.03 9.30 11.41
N SER A 139 -1.93 8.62 11.04
CA SER A 139 -1.82 7.97 9.73
C SER A 139 -2.85 6.84 9.59
N ALA A 140 -3.33 6.29 10.71
CA ALA A 140 -4.40 5.32 10.71
C ALA A 140 -5.71 5.89 10.15
N LEU A 141 -6.07 7.12 10.55
CA LEU A 141 -7.23 7.81 10.00
C LEU A 141 -7.03 8.18 8.52
N SER A 142 -5.90 8.76 8.15
CA SER A 142 -5.66 9.16 6.76
C SER A 142 -5.66 7.94 5.82
N SER A 143 -5.01 6.85 6.22
CA SER A 143 -4.97 5.60 5.46
C SER A 143 -6.36 4.95 5.33
N ALA A 144 -7.14 4.91 6.42
CA ALA A 144 -8.52 4.42 6.43
C ALA A 144 -9.42 5.20 5.46
N LEU A 145 -9.31 6.53 5.46
CA LEU A 145 -10.00 7.41 4.52
C LEU A 145 -9.54 7.17 3.08
N GLU A 146 -8.23 7.16 2.85
CA GLU A 146 -7.62 7.01 1.52
C GLU A 146 -8.06 5.69 0.86
N VAL A 147 -7.94 4.57 1.58
CA VAL A 147 -8.29 3.23 1.09
C VAL A 147 -9.79 3.11 0.84
N SER A 148 -10.63 3.59 1.76
CA SER A 148 -12.09 3.51 1.57
C SER A 148 -12.57 4.36 0.39
N VAL A 149 -12.09 5.59 0.25
CA VAL A 149 -12.42 6.46 -0.90
C VAL A 149 -11.92 5.84 -2.19
N SER A 150 -10.67 5.38 -2.23
CA SER A 150 -10.04 4.80 -3.41
C SER A 150 -10.75 3.52 -3.88
N ASN A 151 -11.04 2.59 -2.97
CA ASN A 151 -11.70 1.34 -3.33
C ASN A 151 -13.18 1.55 -3.68
N ALA A 152 -13.89 2.41 -2.95
CA ALA A 152 -15.30 2.67 -3.25
C ALA A 152 -15.49 3.43 -4.57
N THR A 153 -14.61 4.39 -4.90
CA THR A 153 -14.67 5.12 -6.17
C THR A 153 -14.33 4.22 -7.36
N ARG A 154 -13.33 3.34 -7.23
CA ARG A 154 -13.07 2.31 -8.24
C ARG A 154 -14.27 1.39 -8.45
N ALA A 155 -14.94 0.98 -7.37
CA ALA A 155 -16.16 0.17 -7.45
C ALA A 155 -17.38 0.94 -8.01
N LEU A 156 -17.34 2.28 -8.03
CA LEU A 156 -18.31 3.16 -8.67
C LEU A 156 -17.97 3.46 -10.15
N ASP A 157 -16.97 2.78 -10.72
CA ASP A 157 -16.45 3.04 -12.06
C ASP A 157 -15.84 4.46 -12.21
N LYS A 158 -15.21 4.96 -11.13
CA LYS A 158 -14.57 6.29 -11.02
C LYS A 158 -13.09 6.18 -10.64
N PRO A 159 -12.22 5.78 -11.60
CA PRO A 159 -10.78 5.67 -11.37
C PRO A 159 -10.05 7.02 -11.35
N ASP A 160 -10.76 8.12 -11.68
CA ASP A 160 -10.29 9.50 -11.61
C ASP A 160 -9.97 9.94 -10.17
N VAL A 161 -10.78 9.53 -9.18
CA VAL A 161 -10.56 9.91 -7.77
C VAL A 161 -9.25 9.35 -7.19
N PRO A 162 -8.92 8.06 -7.32
CA PRO A 162 -7.62 7.52 -6.89
C PRO A 162 -6.41 8.20 -7.56
N VAL A 163 -6.55 8.63 -8.82
CA VAL A 163 -5.48 9.35 -9.53
C VAL A 163 -5.27 10.73 -8.89
N VAL A 164 -6.34 11.46 -8.59
CA VAL A 164 -6.25 12.74 -7.88
C VAL A 164 -5.58 12.57 -6.51
N ILE A 165 -5.97 11.56 -5.73
CA ILE A 165 -5.34 11.25 -4.44
C ILE A 165 -3.83 11.08 -4.61
N SER A 166 -3.41 10.18 -5.51
CA SER A 166 -2.00 9.85 -5.71
C SER A 166 -1.18 11.04 -6.21
N SER A 167 -1.74 11.83 -7.13
CA SER A 167 -1.08 13.04 -7.66
C SER A 167 -0.92 14.13 -6.60
N VAL A 168 -1.97 14.41 -5.83
CA VAL A 168 -1.93 15.38 -4.73
C VAL A 168 -0.91 14.95 -3.68
N LYS A 169 -0.92 13.66 -3.31
CA LYS A 169 0.05 13.07 -2.39
C LYS A 169 1.48 13.31 -2.89
N PHE A 170 1.77 12.93 -4.13
CA PHE A 170 3.09 13.10 -4.73
C PHE A 170 3.56 14.56 -4.76
N ILE A 171 2.70 15.49 -5.20
CA ILE A 171 3.02 16.93 -5.28
C ILE A 171 3.29 17.51 -3.89
N ILE A 172 2.42 17.23 -2.92
CA ILE A 172 2.59 17.73 -1.55
C ILE A 172 3.87 17.18 -0.92
N ASN A 173 4.15 15.89 -1.10
CA ASN A 173 5.38 15.27 -0.58
C ASN A 173 6.63 15.94 -1.15
N ILE A 174 6.71 16.12 -2.47
CA ILE A 174 7.89 16.74 -3.10
C ILE A 174 8.08 18.17 -2.61
N ILE A 175 7.01 18.97 -2.57
CA ILE A 175 7.09 20.37 -2.15
C ILE A 175 7.55 20.48 -0.70
N LEU A 176 6.91 19.73 0.21
CA LEU A 176 7.22 19.80 1.64
C LEU A 176 8.61 19.26 1.95
N ASP A 177 9.00 18.13 1.37
CA ASP A 177 10.34 17.56 1.59
C ASP A 177 11.43 18.46 1.03
N PHE A 178 11.21 19.07 -0.14
CA PHE A 178 12.19 19.98 -0.73
C PHE A 178 12.37 21.26 0.08
N ILE A 179 11.29 21.80 0.66
CA ILE A 179 11.33 23.04 1.45
C ILE A 179 11.91 22.80 2.86
N LEU A 180 11.58 21.66 3.49
CA LEU A 180 11.80 21.46 4.93
C LEU A 180 12.87 20.43 5.30
N ILE A 181 13.21 19.48 4.42
CA ILE A 181 14.13 18.37 4.71
C ILE A 181 15.39 18.40 3.82
N SER A 182 15.26 18.84 2.57
CA SER A 182 16.37 18.88 1.61
C SER A 182 17.57 19.68 2.14
N SER A 183 18.78 19.33 1.69
CA SER A 183 20.02 20.07 1.99
C SER A 183 19.99 21.55 1.56
N PHE A 184 19.01 21.96 0.74
CA PHE A 184 18.77 23.33 0.30
C PHE A 184 17.48 23.92 0.89
N HIS A 185 17.16 23.63 2.15
CA HIS A 185 15.95 24.11 2.81
C HIS A 185 15.95 25.65 2.98
N ILE A 186 14.78 26.27 2.73
CA ILE A 186 14.59 27.72 2.85
C ILE A 186 14.11 28.00 4.29
N GLY A 187 15.06 28.26 5.20
CA GLY A 187 14.75 28.70 6.56
C GLY A 187 15.67 28.12 7.65
N ALA A 188 15.63 28.73 8.84
CA ALA A 188 16.43 28.35 10.02
C ALA A 188 15.88 27.10 10.78
N VAL A 189 14.96 26.35 10.19
CA VAL A 189 14.33 25.18 10.83
C VAL A 189 15.30 24.01 10.81
N ARG A 190 15.64 23.46 11.99
CA ARG A 190 16.49 22.27 12.08
C ARG A 190 15.67 21.02 11.69
N PRO A 191 16.07 20.27 10.67
CA PRO A 191 15.36 19.06 10.25
C PRO A 191 15.41 18.01 11.37
N THR A 192 14.25 17.46 11.74
CA THR A 192 14.11 16.43 12.79
C THR A 192 13.25 15.28 12.28
N VAL A 193 13.40 14.10 12.90
CA VAL A 193 12.59 12.92 12.55
C VAL A 193 11.08 13.16 12.77
N ASN A 194 10.72 13.92 13.81
CA ASN A 194 9.33 14.30 14.07
C ASN A 194 8.75 15.22 12.98
N LEU A 195 9.57 16.10 12.41
CA LEU A 195 9.17 16.95 11.28
C LEU A 195 8.88 16.10 10.03
N GLN A 196 9.73 15.11 9.75
CA GLN A 196 9.49 14.16 8.66
C GLN A 196 8.18 13.38 8.85
N GLY A 197 7.91 12.87 10.06
CA GLY A 197 6.65 12.18 10.37
C GLY A 197 5.43 13.09 10.18
N THR A 198 5.56 14.37 10.54
CA THR A 198 4.50 15.39 10.39
C THR A 198 4.22 15.70 8.92
N ILE A 199 5.26 15.87 8.11
CA ILE A 199 5.13 16.12 6.67
C ILE A 199 4.42 14.95 6.00
N ARG A 200 4.85 13.72 6.31
CA ARG A 200 4.24 12.51 5.77
C ARG A 200 2.76 12.41 6.12
N LEU A 201 2.42 12.62 7.40
CA LEU A 201 1.02 12.65 7.85
C LEU A 201 0.21 13.74 7.14
N ALA A 202 0.74 14.95 7.01
CA ALA A 202 0.06 16.06 6.34
C ALA A 202 -0.20 15.75 4.85
N CYS A 203 0.77 15.11 4.19
CA CYS A 203 0.63 14.63 2.82
C CYS A 203 -0.47 13.56 2.69
N ASP A 204 -0.44 12.53 3.54
CA ASP A 204 -1.45 11.47 3.52
C ASP A 204 -2.85 12.04 3.77
N MET A 205 -3.00 12.84 4.83
CA MET A 205 -4.28 13.44 5.20
C MET A 205 -4.79 14.41 4.12
N GLY A 206 -3.92 15.27 3.59
CA GLY A 206 -4.26 16.22 2.53
C GLY A 206 -4.74 15.51 1.27
N SER A 207 -4.07 14.43 0.87
CA SER A 207 -4.46 13.63 -0.29
C SER A 207 -5.79 12.90 -0.09
N ALA A 208 -6.03 12.33 1.10
CA ALA A 208 -7.27 11.64 1.44
C ALA A 208 -8.47 12.61 1.43
N LEU A 209 -8.30 13.80 2.01
CA LEU A 209 -9.33 14.85 2.02
C LEU A 209 -9.63 15.39 0.62
N ALA A 210 -8.60 15.60 -0.20
CA ALA A 210 -8.78 16.01 -1.60
C ALA A 210 -9.57 14.96 -2.40
N GLY A 211 -9.26 13.68 -2.21
CA GLY A 211 -10.00 12.56 -2.81
C GLY A 211 -11.47 12.53 -2.38
N LEU A 212 -11.74 12.71 -1.08
CA LEU A 212 -13.10 12.75 -0.55
C LEU A 212 -13.90 13.95 -1.11
N ALA A 213 -13.28 15.13 -1.15
CA ALA A 213 -13.92 16.33 -1.71
C ALA A 213 -14.29 16.13 -3.18
N TYR A 214 -13.39 15.52 -3.97
CA TYR A 214 -13.64 15.23 -5.38
C TYR A 214 -14.74 14.17 -5.59
N LEU A 215 -14.78 13.12 -4.75
CA LEU A 215 -15.88 12.15 -4.74
C LEU A 215 -17.23 12.84 -4.46
N ILE A 216 -17.31 13.70 -3.44
CA ILE A 216 -18.54 14.42 -3.10
C ILE A 216 -19.00 15.30 -4.27
N TYR A 217 -18.06 15.99 -4.91
CA TYR A 217 -18.33 16.81 -6.10
C TYR A 217 -18.93 15.99 -7.25
N ILE A 218 -18.30 14.86 -7.62
CA ILE A 218 -18.78 13.98 -8.69
C ILE A 218 -20.15 13.39 -8.34
N ALA A 219 -20.31 12.90 -7.10
CA ALA A 219 -21.56 12.30 -6.66
C ALA A 219 -22.72 13.31 -6.75
N ARG A 220 -22.53 14.55 -6.30
CA ARG A 220 -23.52 15.62 -6.40
C ARG A 220 -23.91 15.92 -7.85
N SER A 221 -22.92 16.02 -8.74
CA SER A 221 -23.18 16.26 -10.17
C SER A 221 -24.06 15.16 -10.78
N ARG A 222 -23.77 13.89 -10.46
CA ARG A 222 -24.53 12.73 -10.99
C ARG A 222 -25.93 12.59 -10.45
N LEU A 223 -26.13 12.89 -9.16
CA LEU A 223 -27.45 12.92 -8.55
C LEU A 223 -28.34 13.97 -9.21
N LYS A 224 -27.78 15.15 -9.52
CA LYS A 224 -28.45 16.22 -10.26
C LYS A 224 -28.84 15.80 -11.67
N GLU A 225 -27.94 15.13 -12.41
CA GLU A 225 -28.21 14.60 -13.76
C GLU A 225 -29.37 13.59 -13.79
N HIS A 226 -29.53 12.77 -12.73
CA HIS A 226 -30.57 11.74 -12.65
C HIS A 226 -31.87 12.24 -11.99
N GLY A 227 -32.03 13.55 -11.77
CA GLY A 227 -33.25 14.14 -11.19
C GLY A 227 -33.50 13.75 -9.72
N HIS A 228 -32.51 13.16 -9.04
CA HIS A 228 -32.61 12.81 -7.64
C HIS A 228 -32.09 13.97 -6.77
N PHE A 229 -32.97 14.59 -6.00
CA PHE A 229 -32.57 15.50 -4.93
C PHE A 229 -31.98 14.69 -3.77
N TRP A 230 -30.70 14.92 -3.50
CA TRP A 230 -29.94 14.51 -2.30
C TRP A 230 -30.18 13.06 -1.80
N VAL A 231 -29.14 12.22 -1.86
CA VAL A 231 -29.11 11.06 -0.95
C VAL A 231 -28.91 11.60 0.45
N ASN A 232 -29.94 11.53 1.31
CA ASN A 232 -29.74 11.72 2.74
C ASN A 232 -28.71 10.69 3.18
N VAL A 233 -27.52 11.16 3.55
CA VAL A 233 -26.44 10.33 4.08
C VAL A 233 -26.83 9.95 5.50
N THR A 234 -27.82 9.08 5.64
CA THR A 234 -28.16 8.47 6.91
C THR A 234 -27.35 7.19 7.03
N TYR A 235 -26.63 7.07 8.14
CA TYR A 235 -26.01 5.81 8.53
C TYR A 235 -27.09 4.74 8.57
N ASN A 236 -26.91 3.69 7.77
CA ASN A 236 -27.84 2.57 7.73
C ASN A 236 -27.12 1.30 8.19
N ALA A 237 -27.44 0.85 9.41
CA ALA A 237 -26.88 -0.36 10.00
C ALA A 237 -27.15 -1.61 9.14
N GLY A 238 -28.27 -1.67 8.43
CA GLY A 238 -28.57 -2.75 7.49
C GLY A 238 -27.62 -2.75 6.28
N THR A 239 -27.28 -1.57 5.77
CA THR A 239 -26.30 -1.38 4.69
C THR A 239 -24.90 -1.80 5.11
N LEU A 240 -24.51 -1.52 6.37
CA LEU A 240 -23.26 -1.98 6.95
C LEU A 240 -23.23 -3.51 7.10
N GLY A 241 -24.33 -4.12 7.55
CA GLY A 241 -24.43 -5.59 7.67
C GLY A 241 -24.21 -6.32 6.34
N VAL A 242 -24.65 -5.73 5.22
CA VAL A 242 -24.37 -6.26 3.88
C VAL A 242 -22.88 -6.25 3.56
N LEU A 243 -22.15 -5.19 3.94
CA LEU A 243 -20.70 -5.08 3.76
C LEU A 243 -19.91 -5.99 4.73
N ALA A 244 -20.40 -6.13 5.96
CA ALA A 244 -19.72 -6.85 7.04
C ALA A 244 -19.59 -8.35 6.77
N ARG A 245 -20.61 -8.98 6.20
CA ARG A 245 -20.61 -10.44 5.99
C ARG A 245 -19.44 -10.95 5.12
N PRO A 246 -19.18 -10.38 3.92
CA PRO A 246 -17.98 -10.73 3.16
C PRO A 246 -16.70 -10.10 3.74
N GLY A 247 -16.78 -8.91 4.36
CA GLY A 247 -15.62 -8.22 4.92
C GLY A 247 -14.98 -8.92 6.12
N ALA A 248 -15.77 -9.65 6.93
CA ALA A 248 -15.29 -10.31 8.14
C ALA A 248 -14.25 -11.40 7.87
N ILE A 249 -14.37 -12.13 6.75
CA ILE A 249 -13.41 -13.18 6.39
C ILE A 249 -12.06 -12.57 6.03
N PHE A 250 -12.06 -11.51 5.21
CA PHE A 250 -10.83 -10.78 4.86
C PHE A 250 -10.21 -10.09 6.08
N PHE A 251 -11.05 -9.54 6.96
CA PHE A 251 -10.58 -8.95 8.21
C PHE A 251 -9.87 -9.98 9.09
N LEU A 252 -10.45 -11.17 9.27
CA LEU A 252 -9.86 -12.21 10.10
C LEU A 252 -8.55 -12.74 9.52
N GLU A 253 -8.51 -13.01 8.21
CA GLU A 253 -7.31 -13.43 7.51
C GLU A 253 -6.18 -12.40 7.65
N SER A 254 -6.49 -11.12 7.38
CA SER A 254 -5.56 -10.00 7.54
C SER A 254 -5.09 -9.83 8.98
N ALA A 255 -6.00 -9.97 9.96
CA ALA A 255 -5.69 -9.86 11.38
C ALA A 255 -4.69 -10.93 11.83
N VAL A 256 -4.89 -12.19 11.41
CA VAL A 256 -3.96 -13.29 11.72
C VAL A 256 -2.61 -13.03 11.07
N ARG A 257 -2.57 -12.72 9.77
CA ARG A 257 -1.33 -12.47 9.02
C ARG A 257 -0.53 -11.32 9.64
N ASN A 258 -1.18 -10.19 9.90
CA ASN A 258 -0.53 -8.99 10.43
C ASN A 258 -0.13 -9.14 11.90
N THR A 259 -0.87 -9.91 12.70
CA THR A 259 -0.50 -10.21 14.08
C THR A 259 0.74 -11.10 14.16
N LEU A 260 0.80 -12.16 13.34
CA LEU A 260 1.99 -13.02 13.25
C LEU A 260 3.22 -12.23 12.79
N TYR A 261 3.05 -11.34 11.81
CA TYR A 261 4.11 -10.45 11.36
C TYR A 261 4.59 -9.52 12.47
N LEU A 262 3.69 -8.80 13.15
CA LEU A 262 4.07 -7.88 14.22
C LEU A 262 4.68 -8.60 15.43
N TRP A 263 4.28 -9.83 15.71
CA TRP A 263 4.89 -10.66 16.73
C TRP A 263 6.35 -11.00 16.40
N LEU A 264 6.63 -11.36 15.14
CA LEU A 264 7.99 -11.56 14.65
C LEU A 264 8.83 -10.28 14.76
N VAL A 265 8.27 -9.13 14.34
CA VAL A 265 8.95 -7.83 14.46
C VAL A 265 9.28 -7.50 15.91
N ALA A 266 8.33 -7.68 16.83
CA ALA A 266 8.54 -7.45 18.26
C ALA A 266 9.68 -8.32 18.82
N GLY A 267 9.75 -9.59 18.39
CA GLY A 267 10.86 -10.48 18.71
C GLY A 267 12.20 -9.92 18.23
N ILE A 268 12.28 -9.43 16.98
CA ILE A 268 13.52 -8.87 16.43
C ILE A 268 13.97 -7.60 17.15
N VAL A 269 13.04 -6.68 17.42
CA VAL A 269 13.35 -5.43 18.14
C VAL A 269 13.82 -5.72 19.57
N SER A 270 13.31 -6.79 20.20
CA SER A 270 13.73 -7.19 21.55
C SER A 270 15.19 -7.65 21.64
N MET A 271 15.80 -8.06 20.52
CA MET A 271 17.21 -8.51 20.48
C MET A 271 18.22 -7.37 20.55
N GLY A 272 17.81 -6.12 20.31
CA GLY A 272 18.68 -4.94 20.47
C GLY A 272 18.55 -3.89 19.37
N SER A 273 19.26 -2.78 19.56
CA SER A 273 19.27 -1.62 18.65
C SER A 273 19.81 -1.98 17.25
N ASP A 274 20.88 -2.78 17.20
CA ASP A 274 21.49 -3.24 15.95
C ASP A 274 20.55 -4.15 15.15
N TYR A 275 19.86 -5.08 15.81
CA TYR A 275 18.89 -5.98 15.18
C TYR A 275 17.66 -5.23 14.65
N ALA A 276 17.15 -4.25 15.40
CA ALA A 276 16.04 -3.41 14.95
C ALA A 276 16.41 -2.58 13.70
N THR A 277 17.62 -2.01 13.70
CA THR A 277 18.13 -1.24 12.56
C THR A 277 18.39 -2.15 11.36
N ALA A 278 18.98 -3.32 11.56
CA ALA A 278 19.19 -4.33 10.53
C ALA A 278 17.88 -4.78 9.89
N TRP A 279 16.82 -4.98 10.68
CA TRP A 279 15.48 -5.30 10.18
C TRP A 279 14.86 -4.17 9.33
N GLY A 280 15.05 -2.92 9.73
CA GLY A 280 14.62 -1.75 8.97
C GLY A 280 15.32 -1.65 7.60
N VAL A 281 16.63 -1.91 7.58
CA VAL A 281 17.45 -1.96 6.36
C VAL A 281 17.02 -3.14 5.49
N PHE A 282 16.88 -4.34 6.07
CA PHE A 282 16.40 -5.55 5.41
C PHE A 282 15.07 -5.30 4.68
N ASN A 283 14.08 -4.71 5.37
CA ASN A 283 12.79 -4.40 4.76
C ASN A 283 12.90 -3.36 3.64
N THR A 284 13.84 -2.42 3.74
CA THR A 284 14.09 -1.43 2.69
C THR A 284 14.63 -2.10 1.43
N ILE A 285 15.56 -3.05 1.58
CA ILE A 285 16.09 -3.85 0.46
C ILE A 285 14.96 -4.68 -0.16
N ARG A 286 14.20 -5.39 0.67
CA ARG A 286 13.12 -6.28 0.23
C ARG A 286 12.04 -5.51 -0.53
N TRP A 287 11.42 -4.52 0.10
CA TRP A 287 10.32 -3.76 -0.51
C TRP A 287 10.79 -2.82 -1.62
N GLY A 288 11.97 -2.23 -1.49
CA GLY A 288 12.50 -1.23 -2.42
C GLY A 288 13.12 -1.82 -3.69
N LEU A 289 13.71 -3.02 -3.61
CA LEU A 289 14.43 -3.62 -4.74
C LEU A 289 13.75 -4.90 -5.25
N ILE A 290 13.30 -5.78 -4.37
CA ILE A 290 12.81 -7.12 -4.75
C ILE A 290 11.32 -7.13 -5.04
N MET A 291 10.51 -6.52 -4.18
CA MET A 291 9.06 -6.57 -4.33
C MET A 291 8.57 -5.69 -5.48
N VAL A 292 9.33 -4.69 -5.91
CA VAL A 292 8.96 -3.79 -7.03
C VAL A 292 8.67 -4.55 -8.33
N PRO A 293 9.58 -5.40 -8.86
CA PRO A 293 9.30 -6.19 -10.07
C PRO A 293 8.18 -7.22 -9.83
N VAL A 294 8.10 -7.81 -8.64
CA VAL A 294 7.06 -8.79 -8.30
C VAL A 294 5.67 -8.14 -8.32
N GLN A 295 5.51 -6.98 -7.68
CA GLN A 295 4.28 -6.19 -7.69
C GLN A 295 3.91 -5.71 -9.09
N ALA A 296 4.89 -5.31 -9.91
CA ALA A 296 4.65 -4.96 -11.31
C ALA A 296 4.11 -6.17 -12.12
N LEU A 297 4.67 -7.36 -11.91
CA LEU A 297 4.24 -8.60 -12.55
C LEU A 297 2.86 -9.06 -12.05
N GLU A 298 2.57 -8.89 -10.77
CA GLU A 298 1.27 -9.17 -10.16
C GLU A 298 0.18 -8.26 -10.73
N ALA A 299 0.39 -6.93 -10.70
CA ALA A 299 -0.56 -5.95 -11.23
C ALA A 299 -0.82 -6.17 -12.73
N THR A 300 0.22 -6.51 -13.48
CA THR A 300 0.10 -6.86 -14.91
C THR A 300 -0.69 -8.15 -15.09
N SER A 301 -0.35 -9.21 -14.34
CA SER A 301 -1.07 -10.50 -14.37
C SER A 301 -2.56 -10.30 -14.14
N LEU A 302 -2.93 -9.62 -13.05
CA LEU A 302 -4.31 -9.39 -12.65
C LEU A 302 -5.11 -8.70 -13.76
N THR A 303 -4.50 -7.74 -14.45
CA THR A 303 -5.13 -7.02 -15.56
C THR A 303 -5.45 -7.95 -16.73
N PHE A 304 -4.50 -8.76 -17.19
CA PHE A 304 -4.69 -9.66 -18.34
C PHE A 304 -5.57 -10.87 -17.99
N VAL A 305 -5.43 -11.43 -16.78
CA VAL A 305 -6.33 -12.48 -16.27
C VAL A 305 -7.75 -11.94 -16.21
N GLY A 306 -7.95 -10.73 -15.70
CA GLY A 306 -9.23 -10.04 -15.65
C GLY A 306 -9.87 -9.85 -17.02
N HIS A 307 -9.11 -9.37 -18.02
CA HIS A 307 -9.61 -9.20 -19.38
C HIS A 307 -10.05 -10.52 -20.02
N LYS A 308 -9.25 -11.58 -19.88
CA LYS A 308 -9.59 -12.92 -20.42
C LYS A 308 -10.78 -13.54 -19.71
N TRP A 309 -10.89 -13.35 -18.40
CA TRP A 309 -12.04 -13.78 -17.63
C TRP A 309 -13.32 -13.05 -18.07
N GLY A 310 -13.23 -11.73 -18.29
CA GLY A 310 -14.34 -10.91 -18.78
C GLY A 310 -14.83 -11.35 -20.16
N GLU A 311 -13.90 -11.64 -21.08
CA GLU A 311 -14.20 -12.16 -22.42
C GLU A 311 -14.88 -13.54 -22.36
N LEU A 312 -14.39 -14.45 -21.50
CA LEU A 312 -15.01 -15.75 -21.26
C LEU A 312 -16.43 -15.59 -20.70
N ARG A 313 -16.61 -14.72 -19.69
CA ARG A 313 -17.92 -14.47 -19.09
C ARG A 313 -18.91 -13.93 -20.13
N HIS A 314 -18.48 -13.01 -20.99
CA HIS A 314 -19.32 -12.48 -22.06
C HIS A 314 -19.69 -13.55 -23.09
N ARG A 315 -18.78 -14.48 -23.42
CA ARG A 315 -19.08 -15.65 -24.26
C ARG A 315 -20.13 -16.55 -23.60
N ILE A 316 -19.92 -16.95 -22.35
CA ILE A 316 -20.84 -17.83 -21.59
C ILE A 316 -22.23 -17.21 -21.49
N THR A 317 -22.35 -15.89 -21.30
CA THR A 317 -23.65 -15.21 -21.26
C THR A 317 -24.39 -15.22 -22.61
N ARG A 318 -23.67 -15.26 -23.74
CA ARG A 318 -24.25 -15.26 -25.10
C ARG A 318 -24.56 -16.65 -25.64
N THR A 319 -23.78 -17.65 -25.24
CA THR A 319 -24.02 -19.05 -25.61
C THR A 319 -24.70 -19.77 -24.46
N CYS A 320 -26.00 -20.07 -24.57
CA CYS A 320 -26.75 -20.93 -23.64
C CYS A 320 -26.27 -22.40 -23.69
N GLY A 321 -24.97 -22.64 -23.48
CA GLY A 321 -24.32 -23.92 -23.72
C GLY A 321 -23.30 -24.25 -22.63
N ASN A 322 -23.56 -25.34 -21.92
CA ASN A 322 -22.86 -25.81 -20.72
C ASN A 322 -21.46 -26.40 -20.97
N ARG A 323 -20.72 -25.95 -21.99
CA ARG A 323 -19.36 -26.43 -22.25
C ARG A 323 -18.36 -25.49 -21.61
N ARG A 324 -17.75 -25.94 -20.50
CA ARG A 324 -16.50 -25.39 -19.96
C ARG A 324 -15.33 -26.11 -20.65
N PRO A 325 -14.71 -25.55 -21.70
CA PRO A 325 -13.54 -26.21 -22.27
C PRO A 325 -12.38 -25.96 -21.30
N LYS A 326 -11.79 -27.03 -20.76
CA LYS A 326 -10.63 -26.93 -19.85
C LYS A 326 -9.48 -26.08 -20.44
N GLY A 327 -9.39 -25.98 -21.76
CA GLY A 327 -8.45 -25.10 -22.47
C GLY A 327 -8.66 -23.59 -22.27
N ASP A 328 -9.89 -23.15 -22.00
CA ASP A 328 -10.18 -21.73 -21.75
C ASP A 328 -9.68 -21.30 -20.37
N LEU A 329 -9.70 -22.20 -19.40
CA LEU A 329 -9.16 -21.94 -18.06
C LEU A 329 -7.63 -21.77 -18.12
N LEU A 330 -6.95 -22.63 -18.89
CA LEU A 330 -5.51 -22.49 -19.14
C LEU A 330 -5.18 -21.16 -19.82
N ASN A 331 -6.00 -20.72 -20.77
CA ASN A 331 -5.81 -19.42 -21.42
C ASN A 331 -5.96 -18.24 -20.45
N ILE A 332 -6.88 -18.32 -19.48
CA ILE A 332 -7.07 -17.31 -18.42
C ILE A 332 -5.87 -17.28 -17.47
N VAL A 333 -5.38 -18.44 -17.05
CA VAL A 333 -4.31 -18.57 -16.05
C VAL A 333 -2.92 -18.33 -16.66
N LYS A 334 -2.76 -18.48 -17.98
CA LYS A 334 -1.48 -18.32 -18.69
C LYS A 334 -0.71 -17.02 -18.37
N PRO A 335 -1.33 -15.82 -18.34
CA PRO A 335 -0.61 -14.59 -17.96
C PRO A 335 -0.09 -14.64 -16.52
N ALA A 336 -0.81 -15.27 -15.59
CA ALA A 336 -0.37 -15.44 -14.21
C ALA A 336 0.81 -16.41 -14.10
N LEU A 337 0.78 -17.51 -14.85
CA LEU A 337 1.91 -18.44 -14.88
C LEU A 337 3.16 -17.81 -15.52
N ILE A 338 2.99 -16.99 -16.56
CA ILE A 338 4.09 -16.24 -17.17
C ILE A 338 4.63 -15.21 -16.17
N SER A 339 3.76 -14.44 -15.51
CA SER A 339 4.18 -13.50 -14.45
C SER A 339 4.93 -14.20 -13.33
N ALA A 340 4.41 -15.32 -12.83
CA ALA A 340 5.06 -16.11 -11.78
C ALA A 340 6.41 -16.67 -12.22
N GLY A 341 6.50 -17.19 -13.45
CA GLY A 341 7.76 -17.67 -14.02
C GLY A 341 8.79 -16.54 -14.16
N ILE A 342 8.39 -15.37 -14.67
CA ILE A 342 9.28 -14.20 -14.77
C ILE A 342 9.69 -13.71 -13.37
N ALA A 343 8.74 -13.66 -12.42
CA ALA A 343 9.01 -13.24 -11.05
C ALA A 343 10.09 -14.14 -10.44
N LEU A 344 9.92 -15.45 -10.49
CA LEU A 344 10.92 -16.41 -10.00
C LEU A 344 12.26 -16.27 -10.73
N LEU A 345 12.25 -16.08 -12.06
CA LEU A 345 13.47 -15.91 -12.85
C LEU A 345 14.23 -14.62 -12.54
N VAL A 346 13.57 -13.58 -12.03
CA VAL A 346 14.21 -12.31 -11.66
C VAL A 346 14.56 -12.30 -10.17
N GLU A 347 13.60 -12.70 -9.33
CA GLU A 347 13.71 -12.71 -7.87
C GLU A 347 14.81 -13.69 -7.42
N VAL A 348 14.81 -14.93 -7.90
CA VAL A 348 15.76 -15.95 -7.42
C VAL A 348 17.21 -15.55 -7.71
N PRO A 349 17.61 -15.16 -8.93
CA PRO A 349 18.98 -14.73 -9.19
C PRO A 349 19.36 -13.46 -8.44
N LEU A 350 18.43 -12.51 -8.27
CA LEU A 350 18.70 -11.28 -7.54
C LEU A 350 18.87 -11.53 -6.04
N CYS A 351 18.07 -12.43 -5.46
CA CYS A 351 18.21 -12.88 -4.08
C CYS A 351 19.54 -13.59 -3.85
N ILE A 352 19.92 -14.50 -4.75
CA ILE A 352 21.22 -15.19 -4.76
C ILE A 352 22.36 -14.17 -4.86
N PHE A 353 22.29 -13.24 -5.82
CA PHE A 353 23.31 -12.21 -5.99
C PHE A 353 23.47 -11.35 -4.73
N LEU A 354 22.37 -10.93 -4.11
CA LEU A 354 22.40 -10.17 -2.87
C LEU A 354 22.95 -11.01 -1.71
N ALA A 355 22.61 -12.29 -1.60
CA ALA A 355 23.09 -13.17 -0.54
C ALA A 355 24.61 -13.38 -0.58
N PHE A 356 25.19 -13.47 -1.78
CA PHE A 356 26.62 -13.71 -1.96
C PHE A 356 27.46 -12.43 -2.05
N PHE A 357 26.98 -11.38 -2.73
CA PHE A 357 27.83 -10.24 -3.11
C PHE A 357 27.33 -8.87 -2.65
N GLY A 358 26.01 -8.68 -2.54
CA GLY A 358 25.42 -7.34 -2.50
C GLY A 358 24.92 -6.88 -1.13
N CYS A 359 24.30 -7.77 -0.35
CA CYS A 359 23.49 -7.37 0.81
C CYS A 359 24.29 -6.62 1.86
N GLN A 360 25.47 -7.13 2.26
CA GLN A 360 26.31 -6.49 3.27
C GLN A 360 26.77 -5.09 2.84
N ARG A 361 27.25 -4.93 1.60
CA ARG A 361 27.74 -3.61 1.10
C ARG A 361 26.60 -2.60 1.00
N PHE A 362 25.43 -3.05 0.55
CA PHE A 362 24.26 -2.20 0.44
C PHE A 362 23.70 -1.83 1.82
N ALA A 363 23.69 -2.77 2.76
CA ALA A 363 23.32 -2.53 4.14
C ALA A 363 24.29 -1.57 4.84
N LEU A 364 25.60 -1.67 4.57
CA LEU A 364 26.61 -0.72 5.06
C LEU A 364 26.37 0.68 4.50
N TYR A 365 26.04 0.79 3.21
CA TYR A 365 25.70 2.07 2.58
C TYR A 365 24.46 2.73 3.21
N LEU A 366 23.44 1.94 3.56
CA LEU A 366 22.20 2.45 4.15
C LEU A 366 22.32 2.77 5.66
N SER A 367 23.04 1.94 6.42
CA SER A 367 23.13 2.06 7.88
C SER A 367 24.33 2.85 8.38
N GLY A 368 25.42 2.91 7.61
CA GLY A 368 26.70 3.48 8.05
C GLY A 368 27.41 2.69 9.16
N SER A 369 26.91 1.51 9.54
CA SER A 369 27.45 0.66 10.62
C SER A 369 27.84 -0.73 10.10
N GLN A 370 29.06 -1.16 10.44
CA GLN A 370 29.58 -2.46 10.05
C GLN A 370 28.81 -3.62 10.71
N VAL A 371 28.51 -3.50 12.01
CA VAL A 371 27.77 -4.51 12.78
C VAL A 371 26.38 -4.73 12.21
N VAL A 372 25.65 -3.65 11.93
CA VAL A 372 24.30 -3.70 11.33
C VAL A 372 24.35 -4.34 9.94
N SER A 373 25.40 -4.05 9.15
CA SER A 373 25.56 -4.62 7.82
C SER A 373 25.78 -6.14 7.82
N GLU A 374 26.51 -6.64 8.81
CA GLU A 374 26.79 -8.07 8.99
C GLU A 374 25.53 -8.81 9.44
N ILE A 375 24.83 -8.28 10.46
CA ILE A 375 23.55 -8.83 10.92
C ILE A 375 22.53 -8.85 9.77
N THR A 376 22.44 -7.78 8.98
CA THR A 376 21.52 -7.73 7.83
C THR A 376 21.86 -8.79 6.79
N ALA A 377 23.15 -9.02 6.52
CA ALA A 377 23.60 -10.05 5.59
C ALA A 377 23.33 -11.47 6.12
N GLU A 378 23.47 -11.71 7.42
CA GLU A 378 23.10 -12.97 8.05
C GLU A 378 21.60 -13.21 8.03
N MET A 379 20.77 -12.20 8.35
CA MET A 379 19.31 -12.26 8.20
C MET A 379 18.92 -12.62 6.76
N TRP A 380 19.59 -12.02 5.78
CA TRP A 380 19.35 -12.29 4.36
C TRP A 380 19.70 -13.72 3.93
N ARG A 381 20.75 -14.30 4.52
CA ARG A 381 21.18 -15.68 4.23
C ARG A 381 20.38 -16.73 4.99
N SER A 382 19.91 -16.40 6.19
CA SER A 382 19.21 -17.31 7.11
C SER A 382 17.70 -17.34 6.91
N ILE A 383 17.12 -16.32 6.29
CA ILE A 383 15.71 -16.37 5.88
C ILE A 383 15.57 -17.43 4.79
N ASP A 384 15.02 -18.56 5.19
CA ASP A 384 14.40 -19.53 4.33
C ASP A 384 13.37 -18.81 3.47
N TRP A 385 13.69 -18.66 2.18
CA TRP A 385 12.95 -17.97 1.12
C TRP A 385 11.50 -18.45 0.89
N TYR A 386 10.99 -19.32 1.77
CA TYR A 386 9.64 -19.85 1.77
C TYR A 386 8.58 -18.87 2.28
N LEU A 387 8.96 -17.68 2.77
CA LEU A 387 8.02 -16.62 3.19
C LEU A 387 7.63 -15.66 2.04
N SER A 388 7.96 -16.00 0.79
CA SER A 388 7.44 -15.33 -0.41
C SER A 388 6.11 -15.99 -0.84
N PHE A 389 5.04 -15.81 -0.08
CA PHE A 389 3.66 -15.93 -0.55
C PHE A 389 2.68 -15.10 0.29
#